data_AF-A0A7S2QCT3-F1
#
_entry.id   AF-A0A7S2QCT3-F1
#
_cell.length_a   1.000
_cell.length_b   1.000
_cell.length_c   1.000
_cell.angle_alpha   90.00
_cell.angle_beta   90.00
_cell.angle_gamma   90.00
#
_symmetry.space_group_name_H-M   'P 1'
#
loop_
_entity.id
_entity.type
_entity.pdbx_description
1 polymer ?
#
loop_
_entity_poly.entity_id
_entity_poly.type
_entity_poly.pdbx_seq_one_letter_code
_entity_poly.pdbx_strand_id
1 'polypeptide(L)'
;YAVASAPIAEAQAAEAEARAAEATAAKGELAALKSTLAEVQASAAAARAEGEQRLAISEAQQDELRAILAQQRQDARQASGRIVELETTMAKQQVTIQAAVDKAKQQGEKSLQVSNARSKELTQQLCSLQATIAAETKASKPNILAKAADTACNAEPALQPKMWMEPRQASPAQGRCAAEELEFRGVSVRYLATTFLDEVRAAGLGRSASIYDVEAQVILGRTASARCQRDGRMGAAYADLVWGEGNVGPATHLVSHANSAAVGDIVDALEQYCKEAKLSPDATYVWLCCLCLNQHRAREAPEADGGAAGGPQADGGAGALREQILRRMRRIGRVLAFVGPWGSPKHLTRTWCVAETYLALSLGSDACEVTSLLAPAESERLAREVRSGGGAAVAEAWAALAALDVEGTQTWRSQDKRLLLQALGGRPGLAAAGAAVARHMQTLLVAVAE
;
A
#
# COMPACT_ATOMS: atom_id res chain seq x y z
N TYR A 1 -6.38 -100.20 -2.83
CA TYR A 1 -6.36 -98.95 -2.04
C TYR A 1 -4.97 -98.33 -1.84
N ALA A 2 -3.86 -99.00 -2.18
CA ALA A 2 -2.50 -98.44 -1.99
C ALA A 2 -1.84 -97.79 -3.23
N VAL A 3 -2.56 -97.63 -4.36
CA VAL A 3 -1.97 -97.12 -5.63
C VAL A 3 -2.44 -95.70 -5.97
N ALA A 4 -3.26 -95.05 -5.13
CA ALA A 4 -3.82 -93.72 -5.40
C ALA A 4 -3.21 -92.56 -4.57
N SER A 5 -2.22 -92.83 -3.70
CA SER A 5 -1.68 -91.83 -2.76
C SER A 5 -0.40 -91.12 -3.21
N ALA A 6 0.36 -91.68 -4.15
CA ALA A 6 1.60 -91.09 -4.65
C ALA A 6 1.42 -89.72 -5.38
N PRO A 7 0.45 -89.53 -6.29
CA PRO A 7 0.33 -88.26 -7.03
C PRO A 7 -0.13 -87.08 -6.16
N ILE A 8 -0.78 -87.34 -5.02
CA ILE A 8 -1.19 -86.28 -4.08
C ILE A 8 0.02 -85.73 -3.31
N ALA A 9 0.96 -86.61 -2.91
CA ALA A 9 2.16 -86.21 -2.20
C ALA A 9 3.11 -85.37 -3.07
N GLU A 10 3.27 -85.71 -4.35
CA GLU A 10 4.07 -84.93 -5.30
C GLU A 10 3.45 -83.56 -5.58
N ALA A 11 2.12 -83.48 -5.74
CA ALA A 11 1.42 -82.20 -5.92
C ALA A 11 1.55 -81.29 -4.69
N GLN A 12 1.45 -81.86 -3.47
CA GLN A 12 1.64 -81.11 -2.22
C GLN A 12 3.08 -80.63 -2.04
N ALA A 13 4.08 -81.42 -2.44
CA ALA A 13 5.48 -81.01 -2.41
C ALA A 13 5.77 -79.86 -3.39
N ALA A 14 5.24 -79.94 -4.62
CA ALA A 14 5.37 -78.88 -5.62
C ALA A 14 4.68 -77.57 -5.18
N GLU A 15 3.50 -77.66 -4.55
CA GLU A 15 2.80 -76.48 -4.00
C GLU A 15 3.58 -75.86 -2.83
N ALA A 16 4.19 -76.67 -1.96
CA ALA A 16 5.02 -76.20 -0.87
C ALA A 16 6.30 -75.50 -1.38
N GLU A 17 6.93 -76.03 -2.42
CA GLU A 17 8.11 -75.43 -3.06
C GLU A 17 7.75 -74.10 -3.75
N ALA A 18 6.61 -74.05 -4.46
CA ALA A 18 6.10 -72.81 -5.07
C ALA A 18 5.81 -71.73 -4.01
N ARG A 19 5.17 -72.09 -2.90
CA ARG A 19 4.93 -71.16 -1.77
C ARG A 19 6.23 -70.70 -1.11
N ALA A 20 7.24 -71.57 -0.99
CA ALA A 20 8.54 -71.19 -0.45
C ALA A 20 9.29 -70.22 -1.39
N ALA A 21 9.18 -70.41 -2.71
CA ALA A 21 9.74 -69.51 -3.71
C ALA A 21 9.05 -68.13 -3.69
N GLU A 22 7.71 -68.11 -3.63
CA GLU A 22 6.93 -66.86 -3.52
C GLU A 22 7.24 -66.10 -2.22
N ALA A 23 7.34 -66.80 -1.09
CA ALA A 23 7.74 -66.20 0.19
C ALA A 23 9.18 -65.63 0.15
N THR A 24 10.07 -66.24 -0.62
CA THR A 24 11.45 -65.76 -0.79
C THR A 24 11.48 -64.51 -1.69
N ALA A 25 10.71 -64.49 -2.78
CA ALA A 25 10.56 -63.33 -3.64
C ALA A 25 9.95 -62.14 -2.88
N ALA A 26 8.89 -62.36 -2.10
CA ALA A 26 8.25 -61.32 -1.28
C ALA A 26 9.20 -60.74 -0.21
N LYS A 27 10.08 -61.57 0.38
CA LYS A 27 11.14 -61.09 1.29
C LYS A 27 12.16 -60.20 0.56
N GLY A 28 12.52 -60.55 -0.67
CA GLY A 28 13.39 -59.74 -1.52
C GLY A 28 12.78 -58.37 -1.84
N GLU A 29 11.53 -58.33 -2.26
CA GLU A 29 10.79 -57.08 -2.54
C GLU A 29 10.65 -56.21 -1.29
N LEU A 30 10.32 -56.82 -0.14
CA LEU A 30 10.23 -56.09 1.12
C LEU A 30 11.58 -55.50 1.54
N ALA A 31 12.69 -56.21 1.29
CA ALA A 31 14.03 -55.68 1.57
C ALA A 31 14.37 -54.50 0.66
N ALA A 32 14.03 -54.58 -0.63
CA ALA A 32 14.21 -53.47 -1.58
C ALA A 32 13.40 -52.23 -1.19
N LEU A 33 12.12 -52.40 -0.84
CA LEU A 33 11.25 -51.30 -0.39
C LEU A 33 11.77 -50.65 0.89
N LYS A 34 12.30 -51.43 1.85
CA LYS A 34 12.94 -50.90 3.06
C LYS A 34 14.19 -50.07 2.73
N SER A 35 14.98 -50.49 1.75
CA SER A 35 16.15 -49.73 1.28
C SER A 35 15.72 -48.38 0.67
N THR A 36 14.75 -48.39 -0.25
CA THR A 36 14.25 -47.16 -0.88
C THR A 36 13.63 -46.21 0.15
N LEU A 37 12.89 -46.74 1.13
CA LEU A 37 12.32 -45.93 2.20
C LEU A 37 13.43 -45.23 3.02
N ALA A 38 14.52 -45.93 3.33
CA ALA A 38 15.65 -45.35 4.05
C ALA A 38 16.33 -44.23 3.24
N GLU A 39 16.49 -44.39 1.92
CA GLU A 39 17.04 -43.35 1.04
C GLU A 39 16.15 -42.10 0.97
N VAL A 40 14.83 -42.29 0.84
CA VAL A 40 13.87 -41.18 0.86
C VAL A 40 13.89 -40.45 2.21
N GLN A 41 13.97 -41.19 3.31
CA GLN A 41 14.08 -40.61 4.65
C GLN A 41 15.37 -39.81 4.81
N ALA A 42 16.50 -40.31 4.32
CA ALA A 42 17.78 -39.60 4.33
C ALA A 42 17.74 -38.32 3.47
N SER A 43 17.17 -38.39 2.26
CA SER A 43 17.01 -37.23 1.38
C SER A 43 16.09 -36.17 2.00
N ALA A 44 14.99 -36.59 2.65
CA ALA A 44 14.09 -35.67 3.33
C ALA A 44 14.74 -34.99 4.54
N ALA A 45 15.58 -35.71 5.30
CA ALA A 45 16.35 -35.15 6.40
C ALA A 45 17.37 -34.11 5.91
N ALA A 46 18.08 -34.40 4.81
CA ALA A 46 19.03 -33.45 4.21
C ALA A 46 18.32 -32.17 3.71
N ALA A 47 17.18 -32.30 3.03
CA ALA A 47 16.40 -31.15 2.57
C ALA A 47 15.87 -30.29 3.73
N ARG A 48 15.47 -30.92 4.85
CA ARG A 48 15.08 -30.18 6.07
C ARG A 48 16.25 -29.40 6.66
N ALA A 49 17.43 -30.02 6.77
CA ALA A 49 18.63 -29.36 7.28
C ALA A 49 19.05 -28.17 6.40
N GLU A 50 18.98 -28.30 5.07
CA GLU A 50 19.25 -27.19 4.15
C GLU A 50 18.21 -26.06 4.30
N GLY A 51 16.92 -26.42 4.48
CA GLY A 51 15.85 -25.46 4.74
C GLY A 51 16.06 -24.68 6.04
N GLU A 52 16.44 -25.36 7.13
CA GLU A 52 16.77 -24.73 8.42
C GLU A 52 17.98 -23.80 8.30
N GLN A 53 19.01 -24.20 7.55
CA GLN A 53 20.18 -23.34 7.31
C GLN A 53 19.82 -22.09 6.51
N ARG A 54 18.99 -22.21 5.46
CA ARG A 54 18.52 -21.05 4.68
C ARG A 54 17.65 -20.11 5.52
N LEU A 55 16.80 -20.66 6.39
CA LEU A 55 15.99 -19.86 7.31
C LEU A 55 16.88 -19.09 8.30
N ALA A 56 17.89 -19.74 8.90
CA ALA A 56 18.83 -19.08 9.81
C ALA A 56 19.63 -17.95 9.13
N ILE A 57 20.06 -18.15 7.87
CA ILE A 57 20.71 -17.08 7.08
C ILE A 57 19.75 -15.92 6.83
N SER A 58 18.49 -16.21 6.48
CA SER A 58 17.48 -15.17 6.27
C SER A 58 17.16 -14.39 7.56
N GLU A 59 17.07 -15.06 8.71
CA GLU A 59 16.85 -14.41 10.01
C GLU A 59 18.02 -13.50 10.38
N ALA A 60 19.27 -13.96 10.20
CA ALA A 60 20.46 -13.16 10.44
C ALA A 60 20.50 -11.89 9.54
N GLN A 61 20.13 -12.03 8.26
CA GLN A 61 20.03 -10.89 7.33
C GLN A 61 18.91 -9.91 7.73
N GLN A 62 17.78 -10.42 8.23
CA GLN A 62 16.70 -9.58 8.74
C GLN A 62 17.11 -8.81 10.00
N ASP A 63 17.84 -9.45 10.91
CA ASP A 63 18.33 -8.80 12.12
C ASP A 63 19.41 -7.74 11.82
N GLU A 64 20.29 -7.99 10.86
CA GLU A 64 21.23 -6.98 10.36
C GLU A 64 20.49 -5.78 9.76
N LEU A 65 19.46 -6.02 8.93
CA LEU A 65 18.65 -4.95 8.36
C LEU A 65 17.90 -4.15 9.45
N ARG A 66 17.36 -4.83 10.48
CA ARG A 66 16.72 -4.18 11.64
C ARG A 66 17.71 -3.31 12.40
N ALA A 67 18.95 -3.77 12.60
CA ALA A 67 19.99 -2.99 13.26
C ALA A 67 20.36 -1.74 12.46
N ILE A 68 20.53 -1.85 11.14
CA ILE A 68 20.79 -0.72 10.24
C ILE A 68 19.64 0.31 10.32
N LEU A 69 18.39 -0.14 10.25
CA LEU A 69 17.23 0.74 10.33
C LEU A 69 17.09 1.42 11.70
N ALA A 70 17.43 0.71 12.79
CA ALA A 70 17.45 1.28 14.13
C ALA A 70 18.50 2.39 14.27
N GLN A 71 19.71 2.17 13.75
CA GLN A 71 20.78 3.18 13.73
C GLN A 71 20.35 4.41 12.92
N GLN A 72 19.79 4.22 11.72
CA GLN A 72 19.32 5.32 10.88
C GLN A 72 18.22 6.15 11.56
N ARG A 73 17.31 5.51 12.31
CA ARG A 73 16.29 6.23 13.10
C ARG A 73 16.92 7.05 14.22
N GLN A 74 17.95 6.53 14.87
CA GLN A 74 18.68 7.25 15.90
C GLN A 74 19.40 8.47 15.31
N ASP A 75 20.10 8.31 14.19
CA ASP A 75 20.80 9.40 13.50
C ASP A 75 19.81 10.49 13.05
N ALA A 76 18.65 10.10 12.51
CA ALA A 76 17.59 11.04 12.13
C ALA A 76 17.03 11.81 13.33
N ARG A 77 16.86 11.17 14.49
CA ARG A 77 16.43 11.83 15.73
C ARG A 77 17.49 12.85 16.21
N GLN A 78 18.76 12.50 16.15
CA GLN A 78 19.86 13.41 16.51
C GLN A 78 19.91 14.62 15.58
N ALA A 79 19.81 14.41 14.26
CA ALA A 79 19.76 15.49 13.28
C ALA A 79 18.56 16.42 13.51
N SER A 80 17.37 15.84 13.75
CA SER A 80 16.17 16.62 14.07
C SER A 80 16.34 17.45 15.35
N GLY A 81 16.97 16.89 16.39
CA GLY A 81 17.28 17.62 17.62
C GLY A 81 18.19 18.84 17.37
N ARG A 82 19.24 18.66 16.56
CA ARG A 82 20.16 19.76 16.17
C ARG A 82 19.45 20.84 15.37
N ILE A 83 18.53 20.47 14.46
CA ILE A 83 17.74 21.45 13.69
C ILE A 83 16.89 22.32 14.64
N VAL A 84 16.20 21.72 15.60
CA VAL A 84 15.38 22.46 16.58
C VAL A 84 16.23 23.41 17.44
N GLU A 85 17.42 22.99 17.85
CA GLU A 85 18.37 23.83 18.60
C GLU A 85 18.85 25.02 17.76
N LEU A 86 19.16 24.80 16.48
CA LEU A 86 19.54 25.85 15.54
C LEU A 86 18.39 26.83 15.28
N GLU A 87 17.17 26.35 15.06
CA GLU A 87 15.99 27.20 14.88
C GLU A 87 15.72 28.06 16.13
N THR A 88 15.86 27.48 17.32
CA THR A 88 15.73 28.20 18.60
C THR A 88 16.80 29.29 18.73
N THR A 89 18.03 29.00 18.32
CA THR A 89 19.14 29.97 18.31
C THR A 89 18.86 31.10 17.32
N MET A 90 18.37 30.77 16.12
CA MET A 90 17.97 31.73 15.11
C MET A 90 16.89 32.68 15.61
N ALA A 91 15.85 32.15 16.28
CA ALA A 91 14.78 32.96 16.86
C ALA A 91 15.29 33.93 17.92
N LYS A 92 16.21 33.51 18.80
CA LYS A 92 16.85 34.38 19.81
C LYS A 92 17.68 35.49 19.15
N GLN A 93 18.42 35.17 18.09
CA GLN A 93 19.19 36.16 17.34
C GLN A 93 18.27 37.18 16.64
N GLN A 94 17.17 36.72 16.05
CA GLN A 94 16.19 37.60 15.39
C GLN A 94 15.59 38.64 16.36
N VAL A 95 15.21 38.22 17.57
CA VAL A 95 14.71 39.13 18.63
C VAL A 95 15.79 40.14 19.03
N THR A 96 17.03 39.69 19.17
CA THR A 96 18.16 40.58 19.51
C THR A 96 18.42 41.62 18.43
N ILE A 97 18.35 41.22 17.17
CA ILE A 97 18.48 42.13 16.01
C ILE A 97 17.36 43.15 16.02
N GLN A 98 16.11 42.72 16.19
CA GLN A 98 14.96 43.61 16.19
C GLN A 98 15.07 44.66 17.31
N ALA A 99 15.45 44.24 18.53
CA ALA A 99 15.68 45.16 19.64
C ALA A 99 16.81 46.18 19.36
N ALA A 100 17.88 45.75 18.68
CA ALA A 100 18.97 46.65 18.28
C ALA A 100 18.51 47.68 17.24
N VAL A 101 17.69 47.27 16.27
CA VAL A 101 17.08 48.15 15.26
C VAL A 101 16.17 49.18 15.91
N ASP A 102 15.31 48.77 16.85
CA ASP A 102 14.37 49.66 17.52
C ASP A 102 15.10 50.68 18.42
N LYS A 103 16.16 50.25 19.13
CA LYS A 103 17.02 51.15 19.91
C LYS A 103 17.72 52.19 19.03
N ALA A 104 18.17 51.79 17.84
CA ALA A 104 18.83 52.70 16.90
C ALA A 104 17.88 53.76 16.36
N LYS A 105 16.63 53.38 16.05
CA LYS A 105 15.58 54.32 15.64
C LYS A 105 15.30 55.39 16.70
N GLN A 106 15.35 55.03 17.99
CA GLN A 106 15.12 55.96 19.09
C GLN A 106 16.26 56.95 19.33
N GLN A 107 17.50 56.66 18.89
CA GLN A 107 18.69 57.45 19.24
C GLN A 107 19.11 58.50 18.19
N GLY A 108 18.45 58.59 17.04
CA GLY A 108 18.70 59.62 16.02
C GLY A 108 20.04 59.50 15.26
N GLU A 109 20.21 60.34 14.23
CA GLU A 109 21.13 60.15 13.08
C GLU A 109 22.63 60.00 13.40
N LYS A 110 23.12 60.46 14.55
CA LYS A 110 24.55 60.31 14.91
C LYS A 110 24.91 58.92 15.46
N SER A 111 23.93 58.10 15.86
CA SER A 111 24.14 56.70 16.31
C SER A 111 24.01 55.67 15.17
N LEU A 112 23.64 56.12 13.97
CA LEU A 112 23.29 55.25 12.83
C LEU A 112 24.48 54.42 12.30
N GLN A 113 25.71 54.95 12.35
CA GLN A 113 26.88 54.25 11.80
C GLN A 113 27.31 53.04 12.63
N VAL A 114 27.32 53.15 13.96
CA VAL A 114 27.67 52.04 14.86
C VAL A 114 26.56 50.97 14.85
N SER A 115 25.30 51.39 14.78
CA SER A 115 24.17 50.47 14.63
C SER A 115 24.19 49.73 13.30
N ASN A 116 24.54 50.39 12.19
CA ASN A 116 24.63 49.76 10.88
C ASN A 116 25.72 48.69 10.80
N ALA A 117 26.88 48.90 11.46
CA ALA A 117 27.95 47.90 11.51
C ALA A 117 27.50 46.64 12.27
N ARG A 118 26.89 46.81 13.45
CA ARG A 118 26.39 45.69 14.27
C ARG A 118 25.21 44.96 13.62
N SER A 119 24.33 45.69 12.94
CA SER A 119 23.21 45.11 12.18
C SER A 119 23.70 44.25 11.01
N LYS A 120 24.73 44.72 10.27
CA LYS A 120 25.37 43.94 9.21
C LYS A 120 26.01 42.65 9.73
N GLU A 121 26.74 42.73 10.84
CA GLU A 121 27.37 41.56 11.47
C GLU A 121 26.33 40.52 11.88
N LEU A 122 25.24 40.94 12.54
CA LEU A 122 24.17 40.04 12.94
C LEU A 122 23.41 39.44 11.75
N THR A 123 23.22 40.21 10.67
CA THR A 123 22.61 39.71 9.42
C THR A 123 23.50 38.63 8.78
N GLN A 124 24.82 38.82 8.80
CA GLN A 124 25.77 37.83 8.29
C GLN A 124 25.77 36.55 9.14
N GLN A 125 25.64 36.66 10.47
CA GLN A 125 25.49 35.51 11.36
C GLN A 125 24.20 34.73 11.07
N LEU A 126 23.07 35.41 10.84
CA LEU A 126 21.81 34.78 10.44
C LEU A 126 21.94 34.01 9.11
N CYS A 127 22.54 34.61 8.10
CA CYS A 127 22.75 33.94 6.81
C CYS A 127 23.63 32.68 6.95
N SER A 128 24.68 32.74 7.78
CA SER A 128 25.53 31.58 8.09
C SER A 128 24.76 30.46 8.78
N LEU A 129 23.88 30.82 9.73
CA LEU A 129 23.05 29.85 10.45
C LEU A 129 22.03 29.18 9.51
N GLN A 130 21.40 29.95 8.61
CA GLN A 130 20.48 29.44 7.59
C GLN A 130 21.18 28.47 6.64
N ALA A 131 22.40 28.79 6.20
CA ALA A 131 23.19 27.89 5.37
C ALA A 131 23.54 26.58 6.09
N THR A 132 23.84 26.65 7.39
CA THR A 132 24.11 25.46 8.23
C THR A 132 22.86 24.58 8.36
N ILE A 133 21.67 25.16 8.61
CA ILE A 133 20.40 24.42 8.66
C ILE A 133 20.11 23.73 7.31
N ALA A 134 20.32 24.45 6.21
CA ALA A 134 20.12 23.89 4.87
C ALA A 134 21.09 22.72 4.58
N ALA A 135 22.35 22.83 5.00
CA ALA A 135 23.34 21.76 4.86
C ALA A 135 22.98 20.53 5.71
N GLU A 136 22.59 20.71 6.97
CA GLU A 136 22.16 19.61 7.87
C GLU A 136 20.86 18.95 7.36
N THR A 137 19.93 19.73 6.82
CA THR A 137 18.70 19.21 6.19
C THR A 137 19.00 18.43 4.91
N LYS A 138 19.98 18.87 4.13
CA LYS A 138 20.44 18.16 2.93
C LYS A 138 21.19 16.87 3.29
N ALA A 139 22.01 16.89 4.34
CA ALA A 139 22.75 15.73 4.83
C ALA A 139 21.84 14.68 5.50
N SER A 140 20.75 15.12 6.13
CA SER A 140 19.75 14.23 6.77
C SER A 140 18.71 13.67 5.80
N LYS A 141 18.61 14.16 4.55
CA LYS A 141 17.90 13.46 3.47
C LYS A 141 18.69 12.20 3.13
N PRO A 142 18.22 10.99 3.47
CA PRO A 142 19.04 9.82 3.26
C PRO A 142 19.03 9.48 1.77
N ASN A 143 20.17 9.02 1.27
CA ASN A 143 20.37 8.46 -0.06
C ASN A 143 19.70 7.06 -0.14
N ILE A 144 18.39 7.01 0.19
CA ILE A 144 17.58 5.79 0.37
C ILE A 144 17.45 5.02 -0.96
N LEU A 145 17.46 5.74 -2.09
CA LEU A 145 17.16 5.16 -3.40
C LEU A 145 18.40 4.56 -4.07
N ALA A 146 19.61 5.07 -3.85
CA ALA A 146 20.79 4.61 -4.59
C ALA A 146 21.21 3.18 -4.22
N LYS A 147 21.27 2.85 -2.92
CA LYS A 147 21.70 1.50 -2.48
C LYS A 147 20.65 0.40 -2.66
N ALA A 148 19.37 0.74 -2.71
CA ALA A 148 18.30 -0.23 -2.99
C ALA A 148 18.12 -0.48 -4.50
N ALA A 149 18.38 0.54 -5.33
CA ALA A 149 18.31 0.42 -6.79
C ALA A 149 19.45 -0.42 -7.39
N ASP A 150 20.66 -0.34 -6.83
CA ASP A 150 21.82 -1.12 -7.29
C ASP A 150 21.63 -2.64 -7.11
N THR A 151 20.85 -3.07 -6.12
CA THR A 151 20.56 -4.51 -5.88
C THR A 151 19.44 -5.03 -6.78
N ALA A 152 18.56 -4.15 -7.29
CA ALA A 152 17.39 -4.52 -8.09
C ALA A 152 17.62 -4.48 -9.61
N CYS A 153 18.61 -3.73 -10.10
CA CYS A 153 18.81 -3.49 -11.54
C CYS A 153 19.40 -4.66 -12.36
N ASN A 154 19.74 -5.81 -11.77
CA ASN A 154 20.43 -6.91 -12.48
C ASN A 154 19.52 -8.02 -13.03
N ALA A 155 18.20 -7.81 -13.11
CA ALA A 155 17.29 -8.84 -13.63
C ALA A 155 16.15 -8.25 -14.47
N GLU A 156 16.35 -8.08 -15.79
CA GLU A 156 15.24 -8.08 -16.76
C GLU A 156 15.73 -8.18 -18.23
N PRO A 157 15.12 -9.03 -19.07
CA PRO A 157 15.18 -8.91 -20.53
C PRO A 157 13.89 -8.32 -21.11
N ALA A 158 14.07 -7.56 -22.19
CA ALA A 158 13.08 -6.72 -22.87
C ALA A 158 11.93 -7.48 -23.55
N LEU A 159 10.70 -6.98 -23.37
CA LEU A 159 9.51 -7.30 -24.16
C LEU A 159 8.96 -6.01 -24.80
N GLN A 160 8.79 -6.00 -26.13
CA GLN A 160 8.23 -4.88 -26.87
C GLN A 160 6.69 -4.93 -26.93
N PRO A 161 5.96 -3.79 -26.88
CA PRO A 161 4.51 -3.78 -26.97
C PRO A 161 4.00 -3.71 -28.42
N LYS A 162 2.97 -4.52 -28.71
CA LYS A 162 2.16 -4.49 -29.94
C LYS A 162 1.40 -3.16 -30.08
N MET A 163 1.33 -2.69 -31.32
CA MET A 163 0.57 -1.53 -31.83
C MET A 163 -0.89 -1.50 -31.34
N TRP A 164 -1.31 -0.38 -30.74
CA TRP A 164 -2.70 -0.07 -30.38
C TRP A 164 -3.23 1.08 -31.25
N MET A 165 -4.50 1.02 -31.64
CA MET A 165 -5.15 1.99 -32.55
C MET A 165 -5.36 3.37 -31.88
N GLU A 166 -5.19 4.44 -32.66
CA GLU A 166 -5.32 5.83 -32.20
C GLU A 166 -6.78 6.22 -31.87
N PRO A 167 -7.03 7.07 -30.84
CA PRO A 167 -8.37 7.51 -30.48
C PRO A 167 -8.90 8.64 -31.38
N ARG A 168 -10.20 8.62 -31.67
CA ARG A 168 -10.93 9.73 -32.31
C ARG A 168 -10.99 10.96 -31.40
N GLN A 169 -10.64 12.14 -31.93
CA GLN A 169 -10.72 13.41 -31.20
C GLN A 169 -12.16 13.95 -31.15
N ALA A 170 -12.60 14.39 -29.97
CA ALA A 170 -13.90 15.05 -29.75
C ALA A 170 -13.81 16.58 -29.90
N SER A 171 -14.94 17.23 -30.23
CA SER A 171 -15.05 18.67 -30.52
C SER A 171 -15.02 19.58 -29.27
N PRO A 172 -14.50 20.82 -29.33
CA PRO A 172 -14.21 21.66 -28.16
C PRO A 172 -15.43 22.24 -27.38
N ALA A 173 -16.64 22.27 -27.97
CA ALA A 173 -17.78 23.00 -27.39
C ALA A 173 -18.54 22.24 -26.28
N GLN A 174 -18.27 20.93 -26.09
CA GLN A 174 -18.88 20.09 -25.04
C GLN A 174 -18.03 19.98 -23.75
N GLY A 175 -16.97 20.79 -23.63
CA GLY A 175 -15.80 20.46 -22.79
C GLY A 175 -15.96 20.47 -21.27
N ARG A 176 -16.80 21.32 -20.64
CA ARG A 176 -16.84 21.41 -19.16
C ARG A 176 -17.69 20.33 -18.50
N CYS A 177 -18.85 20.02 -19.06
CA CYS A 177 -19.75 19.00 -18.51
C CYS A 177 -19.13 17.60 -18.65
N ALA A 178 -18.48 17.35 -19.79
CA ALA A 178 -17.74 16.12 -20.03
C ALA A 178 -16.52 15.95 -19.08
N ALA A 179 -15.79 17.03 -18.77
CA ALA A 179 -14.61 16.93 -17.91
C ALA A 179 -14.96 16.54 -16.46
N GLU A 180 -16.07 17.04 -15.92
CA GLU A 180 -16.53 16.68 -14.57
C GLU A 180 -17.04 15.24 -14.52
N GLU A 181 -17.77 14.77 -15.54
CA GLU A 181 -18.18 13.36 -15.64
C GLU A 181 -16.97 12.41 -15.72
N LEU A 182 -15.91 12.83 -16.43
CA LEU A 182 -14.67 12.08 -16.53
C LEU A 182 -13.87 12.07 -15.20
N GLU A 183 -13.98 13.10 -14.36
CA GLU A 183 -13.30 13.16 -13.05
C GLU A 183 -13.76 12.02 -12.12
N PHE A 184 -15.05 11.68 -12.17
CA PHE A 184 -15.66 10.62 -11.37
C PHE A 184 -15.84 9.32 -12.15
N ARG A 185 -15.08 9.12 -13.23
CA ARG A 185 -15.11 7.87 -14.00
C ARG A 185 -14.49 6.73 -13.19
N GLY A 186 -15.18 5.61 -13.13
CA GLY A 186 -14.75 4.37 -12.48
C GLY A 186 -14.70 3.19 -13.45
N VAL A 187 -13.94 2.16 -13.09
CA VAL A 187 -13.81 0.92 -13.85
C VAL A 187 -14.76 -0.12 -13.27
N SER A 188 -15.43 -0.92 -14.09
CA SER A 188 -16.34 -1.96 -13.59
C SER A 188 -15.59 -3.04 -12.82
N VAL A 189 -16.25 -3.65 -11.83
CA VAL A 189 -15.69 -4.80 -11.10
C VAL A 189 -15.42 -5.97 -12.05
N ARG A 190 -16.29 -6.22 -13.05
CA ARG A 190 -16.02 -7.25 -14.08
C ARG A 190 -14.73 -6.98 -14.85
N TYR A 191 -14.50 -5.75 -15.32
CA TYR A 191 -13.28 -5.42 -16.05
C TYR A 191 -12.04 -5.66 -15.18
N LEU A 192 -12.10 -5.31 -13.90
CA LEU A 192 -11.02 -5.57 -12.96
C LEU A 192 -10.76 -7.07 -12.80
N ALA A 193 -11.80 -7.87 -12.61
CA ALA A 193 -11.72 -9.32 -12.43
C ALA A 193 -11.23 -10.09 -13.67
N THR A 194 -11.42 -9.51 -14.85
CA THR A 194 -11.09 -10.16 -16.12
C THR A 194 -9.91 -9.47 -16.80
N THR A 195 -10.21 -8.43 -17.58
CA THR A 195 -9.24 -7.78 -18.48
C THR A 195 -8.07 -7.17 -17.73
N PHE A 196 -8.31 -6.46 -16.62
CA PHE A 196 -7.22 -5.80 -15.88
C PHE A 196 -6.24 -6.82 -15.26
N LEU A 197 -6.74 -7.89 -14.65
CA LEU A 197 -5.87 -8.93 -14.11
C LEU A 197 -5.12 -9.71 -15.20
N ASP A 198 -5.69 -9.87 -16.38
CA ASP A 198 -4.97 -10.41 -17.54
C ASP A 198 -3.85 -9.47 -17.99
N GLU A 199 -4.06 -8.15 -17.94
CA GLU A 199 -3.00 -7.17 -18.22
C GLU A 199 -1.90 -7.18 -17.16
N VAL A 200 -2.25 -7.31 -15.88
CA VAL A 200 -1.28 -7.52 -14.79
C VAL A 200 -0.43 -8.76 -15.06
N ARG A 201 -1.07 -9.88 -15.45
CA ARG A 201 -0.37 -11.11 -15.81
C ARG A 201 0.53 -10.93 -17.04
N ALA A 202 0.05 -10.22 -18.06
CA ALA A 202 0.80 -9.96 -19.29
C ALA A 202 2.06 -9.10 -19.05
N ALA A 203 2.07 -8.28 -17.98
CA ALA A 203 3.23 -7.54 -17.53
C ALA A 203 4.22 -8.38 -16.68
N GLY A 204 3.97 -9.69 -16.49
CA GLY A 204 4.82 -10.56 -15.67
C GLY A 204 4.51 -10.51 -14.17
N LEU A 205 3.45 -9.82 -13.76
CA LEU A 205 3.03 -9.72 -12.37
C LEU A 205 1.98 -10.78 -12.00
N GLY A 206 2.01 -11.22 -10.74
CA GLY A 206 0.99 -12.11 -10.17
C GLY A 206 -0.15 -11.37 -9.51
N ARG A 207 -1.20 -12.10 -9.12
CA ARG A 207 -2.31 -11.56 -8.30
C ARG A 207 -1.86 -11.04 -6.94
N SER A 208 -0.76 -11.56 -6.41
CA SER A 208 -0.13 -11.11 -5.16
C SER A 208 0.70 -9.83 -5.31
N ALA A 209 0.87 -9.31 -6.54
CA ALA A 209 1.60 -8.07 -6.76
C ALA A 209 0.91 -6.91 -6.04
N SER A 210 1.71 -6.04 -5.44
CA SER A 210 1.17 -4.87 -4.76
C SER A 210 0.65 -3.85 -5.78
N ILE A 211 -0.24 -2.96 -5.35
CA ILE A 211 -0.64 -1.83 -6.20
C ILE A 211 0.56 -0.96 -6.58
N TYR A 212 1.65 -0.90 -5.79
CA TYR A 212 2.89 -0.24 -6.22
C TYR A 212 3.48 -0.86 -7.50
N ASP A 213 3.56 -2.18 -7.55
CA ASP A 213 4.13 -2.91 -8.69
C ASP A 213 3.23 -2.77 -9.92
N VAL A 214 1.92 -2.94 -9.72
CA VAL A 214 0.92 -2.79 -10.77
C VAL A 214 0.91 -1.36 -11.32
N GLU A 215 1.00 -0.36 -10.44
CA GLU A 215 1.07 1.03 -10.86
C GLU A 215 2.32 1.29 -11.72
N ALA A 216 3.48 0.81 -11.28
CA ALA A 216 4.74 1.02 -11.98
C ALA A 216 4.77 0.34 -13.35
N GLN A 217 4.39 -0.94 -13.43
CA GLN A 217 4.61 -1.76 -14.63
C GLN A 217 3.42 -1.74 -15.61
N VAL A 218 2.20 -1.61 -15.11
CA VAL A 218 0.98 -1.67 -15.95
C VAL A 218 0.42 -0.28 -16.19
N ILE A 219 0.11 0.45 -15.12
CA ILE A 219 -0.65 1.70 -15.19
C ILE A 219 0.20 2.80 -15.85
N LEU A 220 1.40 3.07 -15.33
CA LEU A 220 2.26 4.14 -15.85
C LEU A 220 2.77 3.85 -17.26
N GLY A 221 3.13 2.59 -17.55
CA GLY A 221 3.55 2.19 -18.88
C GLY A 221 2.48 2.49 -19.94
N ARG A 222 1.21 2.25 -19.61
CA ARG A 222 0.08 2.50 -20.53
C ARG A 222 -0.35 3.97 -20.62
N THR A 223 -0.20 4.73 -19.54
CA THR A 223 -0.79 6.06 -19.45
C THR A 223 0.15 7.21 -19.82
N ALA A 224 1.47 6.96 -19.85
CA ALA A 224 2.49 7.98 -20.08
C ALA A 224 2.30 8.78 -21.38
N SER A 225 2.09 8.06 -22.49
CA SER A 225 1.95 8.64 -23.83
C SER A 225 0.51 9.01 -24.19
N ALA A 226 -0.45 8.82 -23.28
CA ALA A 226 -1.84 9.14 -23.54
C ALA A 226 -2.17 10.59 -23.18
N ARG A 227 -2.94 11.25 -24.04
CA ARG A 227 -3.48 12.60 -23.78
C ARG A 227 -4.74 12.48 -22.93
N CYS A 228 -4.74 13.10 -21.75
CA CYS A 228 -5.89 13.11 -20.85
C CYS A 228 -7.06 13.87 -21.50
N GLN A 229 -8.24 13.26 -21.48
CA GLN A 229 -9.45 13.86 -22.06
C GLN A 229 -10.02 14.98 -21.19
N ARG A 230 -9.65 15.02 -19.91
CA ARG A 230 -10.12 16.02 -18.94
C ARG A 230 -9.50 17.39 -19.19
N ASP A 231 -8.22 17.43 -19.58
CA ASP A 231 -7.46 18.69 -19.70
C ASP A 231 -6.47 18.77 -20.86
N GLY A 232 -6.43 17.75 -21.73
CA GLY A 232 -5.60 17.75 -22.93
C GLY A 232 -4.09 17.59 -22.68
N ARG A 233 -3.63 17.39 -21.44
CA ARG A 233 -2.19 17.19 -21.12
C ARG A 233 -1.80 15.71 -21.20
N MET A 234 -0.50 15.41 -21.37
CA MET A 234 0.02 14.03 -21.35
C MET A 234 -0.11 13.38 -19.96
N GLY A 235 -0.02 12.05 -19.88
CA GLY A 235 -0.23 11.29 -18.64
C GLY A 235 -1.70 11.27 -18.24
N ALA A 236 -2.50 10.45 -18.93
CA ALA A 236 -3.93 10.28 -18.63
C ALA A 236 -4.16 9.38 -17.40
N ALA A 237 -5.38 9.36 -16.88
CA ALA A 237 -5.79 8.35 -15.92
C ALA A 237 -6.00 7.03 -16.68
N TYR A 238 -5.72 5.90 -16.04
CA TYR A 238 -5.93 4.59 -16.66
C TYR A 238 -7.41 4.39 -17.02
N ALA A 239 -8.33 4.80 -16.15
CA ALA A 239 -9.77 4.73 -16.40
C ALA A 239 -10.21 5.51 -17.65
N ASP A 240 -9.45 6.52 -18.08
CA ASP A 240 -9.75 7.28 -19.29
C ASP A 240 -9.37 6.52 -20.58
N LEU A 241 -8.52 5.49 -20.46
CA LEU A 241 -8.09 4.60 -21.55
C LEU A 241 -8.92 3.33 -21.67
N VAL A 242 -9.78 3.06 -20.69
CA VAL A 242 -10.71 1.94 -20.74
C VAL A 242 -11.90 2.31 -21.63
N TRP A 243 -12.29 1.39 -22.50
CA TRP A 243 -13.39 1.54 -23.44
C TRP A 243 -14.26 0.29 -23.46
N GLY A 244 -15.46 0.41 -24.03
CA GLY A 244 -16.42 -0.67 -24.14
C GLY A 244 -17.57 -0.53 -23.15
N GLU A 245 -18.76 -0.89 -23.61
CA GLU A 245 -19.97 -0.92 -22.78
C GLU A 245 -19.77 -1.85 -21.58
N GLY A 246 -20.16 -1.39 -20.40
CA GLY A 246 -19.99 -2.12 -19.15
C GLY A 246 -18.56 -2.23 -18.62
N ASN A 247 -17.53 -1.72 -19.30
CA ASN A 247 -16.16 -1.74 -18.77
C ASN A 247 -15.87 -0.55 -17.85
N VAL A 248 -16.52 0.59 -18.11
CA VAL A 248 -16.22 1.87 -17.48
C VAL A 248 -17.46 2.76 -17.48
N GLY A 249 -17.64 3.58 -16.46
CA GLY A 249 -18.82 4.42 -16.29
C GLY A 249 -18.67 5.39 -15.13
N PRO A 250 -19.71 6.16 -14.77
CA PRO A 250 -19.71 6.96 -13.55
C PRO A 250 -19.50 6.07 -12.33
N ALA A 251 -18.54 6.42 -11.47
CA ALA A 251 -18.23 5.64 -10.29
C ALA A 251 -19.43 5.58 -9.34
N THR A 252 -19.75 4.36 -8.93
CA THR A 252 -20.80 4.04 -7.96
C THR A 252 -20.25 3.83 -6.56
N HIS A 253 -18.95 3.53 -6.46
CA HIS A 253 -18.22 3.27 -5.22
C HIS A 253 -16.81 3.86 -5.31
N LEU A 254 -16.31 4.41 -4.21
CA LEU A 254 -14.91 4.79 -4.04
C LEU A 254 -14.22 3.71 -3.23
N VAL A 255 -13.05 3.24 -3.66
CA VAL A 255 -12.30 2.21 -2.95
C VAL A 255 -11.07 2.82 -2.30
N SER A 256 -11.10 2.93 -0.96
CA SER A 256 -9.97 3.34 -0.15
C SER A 256 -9.12 2.11 0.18
N HIS A 257 -7.85 2.12 -0.23
CA HIS A 257 -6.96 0.98 -0.09
C HIS A 257 -5.51 1.43 0.11
N ALA A 258 -4.70 0.57 0.73
CA ALA A 258 -3.26 0.79 0.83
C ALA A 258 -2.56 0.35 -0.47
N ASN A 259 -1.61 1.13 -0.99
CA ASN A 259 -0.86 0.75 -2.21
C ASN A 259 -0.03 -0.55 -2.03
N SER A 260 0.22 -0.97 -0.80
CA SER A 260 0.89 -2.24 -0.51
C SER A 260 -0.05 -3.44 -0.53
N ALA A 261 -1.37 -3.24 -0.68
CA ALA A 261 -2.32 -4.33 -0.80
C ALA A 261 -2.12 -5.08 -2.12
N ALA A 262 -2.35 -6.39 -2.10
CA ALA A 262 -2.31 -7.22 -3.30
C ALA A 262 -3.49 -6.88 -4.21
N VAL A 263 -3.23 -6.77 -5.51
CA VAL A 263 -4.28 -6.44 -6.50
C VAL A 263 -5.36 -7.52 -6.56
N GLY A 264 -4.99 -8.79 -6.45
CA GLY A 264 -5.92 -9.91 -6.45
C GLY A 264 -6.87 -9.85 -5.27
N ASP A 265 -6.36 -9.55 -4.08
CA ASP A 265 -7.16 -9.47 -2.85
C ASP A 265 -8.20 -8.33 -2.92
N ILE A 266 -7.84 -7.18 -3.50
CA ILE A 266 -8.77 -6.08 -3.73
C ILE A 266 -9.88 -6.51 -4.69
N VAL A 267 -9.51 -7.16 -5.80
CA VAL A 267 -10.48 -7.61 -6.81
C VAL A 267 -11.42 -8.68 -6.24
N ASP A 268 -10.90 -9.68 -5.53
CA ASP A 268 -11.69 -10.74 -4.91
C ASP A 268 -12.66 -10.17 -3.86
N ALA A 269 -12.22 -9.17 -3.08
CA ALA A 269 -13.08 -8.47 -2.13
C ALA A 269 -14.21 -7.70 -2.83
N LEU A 270 -13.95 -7.09 -3.99
CA LEU A 270 -14.97 -6.38 -4.77
C LEU A 270 -15.99 -7.34 -5.41
N GLU A 271 -15.55 -8.48 -5.92
CA GLU A 271 -16.45 -9.51 -6.45
C GLU A 271 -17.35 -10.09 -5.34
N GLN A 272 -16.76 -10.40 -4.18
CA GLN A 272 -17.51 -10.88 -3.02
C GLN A 272 -18.51 -9.82 -2.52
N TYR A 273 -18.10 -8.55 -2.46
CA TYR A 273 -19.01 -7.44 -2.11
C TYR A 273 -20.19 -7.36 -3.08
N CYS A 274 -19.95 -7.46 -4.39
CA CYS A 274 -21.04 -7.46 -5.38
C CYS A 274 -22.01 -8.63 -5.14
N LYS A 275 -21.49 -9.82 -4.85
CA LYS A 275 -22.30 -11.01 -4.56
C LYS A 275 -23.16 -10.83 -3.30
N GLU A 276 -22.58 -10.34 -2.21
CA GLU A 276 -23.27 -10.15 -0.93
C GLU A 276 -24.32 -9.03 -1.00
N ALA A 277 -23.97 -7.91 -1.64
CA ALA A 277 -24.87 -6.77 -1.85
C ALA A 277 -25.86 -6.98 -3.00
N LYS A 278 -25.85 -8.15 -3.67
CA LYS A 278 -26.67 -8.48 -4.85
C LYS A 278 -26.57 -7.43 -5.97
N LEU A 279 -25.36 -6.92 -6.17
CA LEU A 279 -25.01 -5.98 -7.23
C LEU A 279 -24.44 -6.73 -8.43
N SER A 280 -24.64 -6.17 -9.63
CA SER A 280 -24.02 -6.70 -10.85
C SER A 280 -22.59 -6.17 -11.01
N PRO A 281 -21.57 -7.04 -11.12
CA PRO A 281 -20.18 -6.60 -11.36
C PRO A 281 -19.99 -5.78 -12.64
N ASP A 282 -20.90 -5.92 -13.62
CA ASP A 282 -20.95 -5.14 -14.86
C ASP A 282 -21.43 -3.70 -14.66
N ALA A 283 -22.28 -3.47 -13.64
CA ALA A 283 -22.88 -2.17 -13.33
C ALA A 283 -22.30 -1.52 -12.08
N THR A 284 -21.37 -2.20 -11.39
CA THR A 284 -20.64 -1.66 -10.24
C THR A 284 -19.32 -1.08 -10.71
N TYR A 285 -19.28 0.24 -10.84
CA TYR A 285 -18.08 0.98 -11.24
C TYR A 285 -17.36 1.52 -10.01
N VAL A 286 -16.08 1.17 -9.87
CA VAL A 286 -15.25 1.57 -8.73
C VAL A 286 -14.26 2.67 -9.12
N TRP A 287 -14.16 3.67 -8.26
CA TRP A 287 -13.12 4.69 -8.31
C TRP A 287 -11.97 4.24 -7.41
N LEU A 288 -10.85 3.88 -8.04
CA LEU A 288 -9.61 3.49 -7.38
C LEU A 288 -8.56 4.56 -7.69
N CYS A 289 -7.92 5.11 -6.65
CA CYS A 289 -6.99 6.23 -6.84
C CYS A 289 -5.89 5.91 -7.87
N CYS A 290 -5.31 4.71 -7.85
CA CYS A 290 -4.29 4.26 -8.80
C CYS A 290 -4.79 4.23 -10.26
N LEU A 291 -6.08 4.00 -10.50
CA LEU A 291 -6.66 3.90 -11.85
C LEU A 291 -7.28 5.23 -12.34
N CYS A 292 -7.86 6.00 -11.43
CA CYS A 292 -8.73 7.13 -11.76
C CYS A 292 -8.04 8.49 -11.64
N LEU A 293 -6.85 8.54 -11.05
CA LEU A 293 -5.99 9.73 -11.03
C LEU A 293 -4.92 9.67 -12.12
N ASN A 294 -4.47 10.85 -12.54
CA ASN A 294 -3.34 11.00 -13.46
C ASN A 294 -2.03 10.76 -12.69
N GLN A 295 -1.64 9.49 -12.51
CA GLN A 295 -0.53 9.08 -11.63
C GLN A 295 0.81 9.70 -12.00
N HIS A 296 1.11 9.88 -13.29
CA HIS A 296 2.31 10.59 -13.75
C HIS A 296 2.45 11.96 -13.12
N ARG A 297 1.36 12.71 -13.10
CA ARG A 297 1.36 14.11 -12.63
C ARG A 297 1.38 14.18 -11.11
N ALA A 298 0.71 13.23 -10.45
CA ALA A 298 0.80 13.08 -9.01
C ALA A 298 2.25 12.81 -8.56
N ARG A 299 3.02 12.04 -9.35
CA ARG A 299 4.44 11.76 -9.09
C ARG A 299 5.35 12.95 -9.42
N GLU A 300 5.11 13.63 -10.53
CA GLU A 300 5.94 14.76 -11.00
C GLU A 300 5.70 16.07 -10.25
N ALA A 301 4.56 16.22 -9.57
CA ALA A 301 4.25 17.43 -8.79
C ALA A 301 5.35 17.72 -7.74
N PRO A 302 6.04 18.87 -7.82
CA PRO A 302 7.07 19.25 -6.86
C PRO A 302 6.50 19.36 -5.44
N GLU A 303 7.24 18.88 -4.44
CA GLU A 303 6.88 19.11 -3.03
C GLU A 303 6.81 20.61 -2.67
N ALA A 304 7.57 21.45 -3.38
CA ALA A 304 7.62 22.89 -3.13
C ALA A 304 6.30 23.62 -3.48
N ASP A 305 5.50 23.09 -4.42
CA ASP A 305 4.32 23.77 -4.96
C ASP A 305 3.03 23.47 -4.17
N GLY A 306 3.14 22.84 -2.99
CA GLY A 306 1.97 22.55 -2.16
C GLY A 306 1.04 21.46 -2.71
N GLY A 307 1.40 20.83 -3.84
CA GLY A 307 0.57 19.85 -4.54
C GLY A 307 0.52 18.49 -3.83
N ALA A 308 -0.64 18.14 -3.28
CA ALA A 308 -0.90 16.78 -2.81
C ALA A 308 -0.96 15.80 -3.99
N ALA A 309 -0.49 14.57 -3.78
CA ALA A 309 -0.60 13.50 -4.79
C ALA A 309 -2.09 13.19 -5.06
N GLY A 310 -2.65 13.68 -6.17
CA GLY A 310 -3.98 13.27 -6.64
C GLY A 310 -5.07 14.33 -6.84
N GLY A 311 -4.75 15.60 -7.05
CA GLY A 311 -5.76 16.63 -7.36
C GLY A 311 -5.12 17.97 -7.74
N PRO A 312 -5.88 18.91 -8.36
CA PRO A 312 -5.35 20.03 -9.14
C PRO A 312 -4.33 20.86 -8.37
N GLN A 313 -3.30 21.30 -9.09
CA GLN A 313 -2.34 22.33 -8.71
C GLN A 313 -3.10 23.57 -8.22
N ALA A 314 -3.39 23.64 -6.93
CA ALA A 314 -4.01 24.80 -6.32
C ALA A 314 -3.56 24.83 -4.86
N ASP A 315 -2.48 25.57 -4.59
CA ASP A 315 -2.35 26.74 -3.70
C ASP A 315 -3.11 26.78 -2.35
N GLY A 316 -3.91 25.77 -1.98
CA GLY A 316 -5.01 25.87 -1.02
C GLY A 316 -4.84 25.09 0.28
N GLY A 317 -3.68 24.45 0.49
CA GLY A 317 -3.33 23.77 1.75
C GLY A 317 -4.31 22.68 2.18
N ALA A 318 -4.36 22.42 3.49
CA ALA A 318 -5.14 21.32 4.07
C ALA A 318 -6.67 21.44 3.85
N GLY A 319 -7.19 22.67 3.81
CA GLY A 319 -8.62 22.91 3.57
C GLY A 319 -9.05 22.52 2.16
N ALA A 320 -8.27 22.88 1.14
CA ALA A 320 -8.54 22.48 -0.24
C ALA A 320 -8.43 20.96 -0.42
N LEU A 321 -7.42 20.32 0.19
CA LEU A 321 -7.29 18.87 0.16
C LEU A 321 -8.51 18.18 0.80
N ARG A 322 -8.94 18.66 1.98
CA ARG A 322 -10.14 18.16 2.64
C ARG A 322 -11.37 18.25 1.72
N GLU A 323 -11.59 19.40 1.09
CA GLU A 323 -12.75 19.60 0.24
C GLU A 323 -12.68 18.75 -1.03
N GLN A 324 -11.51 18.52 -1.62
CA GLN A 324 -11.36 17.60 -2.75
C GLN A 324 -11.77 16.16 -2.38
N ILE A 325 -11.34 15.67 -1.21
CA ILE A 325 -11.70 14.34 -0.72
C ILE A 325 -13.22 14.27 -0.47
N LEU A 326 -13.78 15.26 0.24
CA LEU A 326 -15.22 15.30 0.55
C LEU A 326 -16.08 15.45 -0.71
N ARG A 327 -15.65 16.22 -1.72
CA ARG A 327 -16.35 16.34 -3.00
C ARG A 327 -16.51 14.98 -3.68
N ARG A 328 -15.47 14.14 -3.68
CA ARG A 328 -15.55 12.77 -4.22
C ARG A 328 -16.52 11.90 -3.44
N MET A 329 -16.46 11.95 -2.12
CA MET A 329 -17.35 11.17 -1.26
C MET A 329 -18.81 11.57 -1.43
N ARG A 330 -19.12 12.88 -1.43
CA ARG A 330 -20.49 13.37 -1.67
C ARG A 330 -20.99 13.02 -3.07
N ARG A 331 -20.10 13.05 -4.07
CA ARG A 331 -20.50 12.76 -5.46
C ARG A 331 -20.78 11.28 -5.70
N ILE A 332 -19.96 10.40 -5.13
CA ILE A 332 -20.06 8.94 -5.32
C ILE A 332 -21.04 8.32 -4.32
N GLY A 333 -21.06 8.79 -3.08
CA GLY A 333 -22.00 8.40 -2.04
C GLY A 333 -21.69 7.08 -1.31
N ARG A 334 -20.67 6.32 -1.74
CA ARG A 334 -20.25 5.06 -1.11
C ARG A 334 -18.74 4.92 -1.08
N VAL A 335 -18.19 4.54 0.07
CA VAL A 335 -16.78 4.26 0.28
C VAL A 335 -16.60 2.82 0.76
N LEU A 336 -15.82 2.06 0.02
CA LEU A 336 -15.38 0.73 0.35
C LEU A 336 -13.95 0.82 0.92
N ALA A 337 -13.79 0.62 2.22
CA ALA A 337 -12.51 0.63 2.92
C ALA A 337 -11.90 -0.78 2.90
N PHE A 338 -10.94 -1.04 2.02
CA PHE A 338 -10.27 -2.33 1.95
C PHE A 338 -9.22 -2.46 3.07
N VAL A 339 -9.51 -3.29 4.07
CA VAL A 339 -8.75 -3.36 5.33
C VAL A 339 -7.56 -4.33 5.26
N GLY A 340 -7.60 -5.28 4.32
CA GLY A 340 -6.74 -6.45 4.29
C GLY A 340 -5.22 -6.18 4.22
N PRO A 341 -4.39 -7.14 4.67
CA PRO A 341 -4.75 -8.39 5.37
C PRO A 341 -5.09 -8.14 6.85
N TRP A 342 -5.97 -8.96 7.42
CA TRP A 342 -6.52 -8.75 8.76
C TRP A 342 -5.47 -8.74 9.88
N GLY A 343 -4.53 -9.69 9.87
CA GLY A 343 -3.50 -9.78 10.92
C GLY A 343 -2.48 -8.63 10.92
N SER A 344 -2.46 -7.81 9.86
CA SER A 344 -1.61 -6.62 9.76
C SER A 344 -2.28 -5.63 8.81
N PRO A 345 -3.36 -4.97 9.24
CA PRO A 345 -4.26 -4.23 8.37
C PRO A 345 -3.55 -3.00 7.80
N LYS A 346 -3.08 -3.10 6.55
CA LYS A 346 -2.27 -2.04 5.91
C LYS A 346 -3.08 -0.75 5.73
N HIS A 347 -4.40 -0.86 5.65
CA HIS A 347 -5.30 0.29 5.64
C HIS A 347 -5.10 1.20 6.85
N LEU A 348 -4.91 0.62 8.03
CA LEU A 348 -4.77 1.36 9.27
C LEU A 348 -3.38 1.95 9.48
N THR A 349 -2.39 1.53 8.69
CA THR A 349 -1.04 2.09 8.75
C THR A 349 -0.87 3.28 7.81
N ARG A 350 -1.86 3.63 6.97
CA ARG A 350 -1.75 4.63 5.92
C ARG A 350 -2.60 5.87 6.22
N THR A 351 -1.97 7.05 6.24
CA THR A 351 -2.66 8.30 6.59
C THR A 351 -3.80 8.62 5.62
N TRP A 352 -3.60 8.38 4.33
CA TRP A 352 -4.63 8.56 3.29
C TRP A 352 -5.86 7.69 3.58
N CYS A 353 -5.67 6.40 3.79
CA CYS A 353 -6.74 5.44 4.07
C CYS A 353 -7.56 5.80 5.32
N VAL A 354 -6.87 6.14 6.41
CA VAL A 354 -7.50 6.57 7.67
C VAL A 354 -8.25 7.89 7.46
N ALA A 355 -7.66 8.85 6.74
CA ALA A 355 -8.29 10.12 6.46
C ALA A 355 -9.54 9.97 5.59
N GLU A 356 -9.47 9.16 4.53
CA GLU A 356 -10.60 8.88 3.65
C GLU A 356 -11.75 8.23 4.43
N THR A 357 -11.44 7.21 5.24
CA THR A 357 -12.45 6.52 6.05
C THR A 357 -13.11 7.48 7.03
N TYR A 358 -12.32 8.28 7.78
CA TYR A 358 -12.86 9.23 8.75
C TYR A 358 -13.71 10.32 8.09
N LEU A 359 -13.23 10.90 6.98
CA LEU A 359 -13.95 11.97 6.29
C LEU A 359 -15.28 11.46 5.73
N ALA A 360 -15.31 10.24 5.20
CA ALA A 360 -16.55 9.61 4.74
C ALA A 360 -17.52 9.40 5.90
N LEU A 361 -17.06 8.84 7.04
CA LEU A 361 -17.87 8.67 8.25
C LEU A 361 -18.40 10.02 8.77
N SER A 362 -17.63 11.10 8.65
CA SER A 362 -18.01 12.43 9.13
C SER A 362 -19.13 13.09 8.31
N LEU A 363 -19.43 12.58 7.11
CA LEU A 363 -20.56 13.03 6.30
C LEU A 363 -21.90 12.44 6.79
N GLY A 364 -21.86 11.34 7.55
CA GLY A 364 -23.04 10.57 7.95
C GLY A 364 -23.51 9.63 6.85
N SER A 365 -24.22 8.56 7.25
CA SER A 365 -24.66 7.47 6.35
C SER A 365 -25.62 7.92 5.25
N ASP A 366 -26.40 8.99 5.49
CA ASP A 366 -27.34 9.53 4.50
C ASP A 366 -26.63 10.19 3.32
N ALA A 367 -25.40 10.69 3.53
CA ALA A 367 -24.60 11.36 2.52
C ALA A 367 -23.48 10.48 1.95
N CYS A 368 -22.90 9.60 2.78
CA CYS A 368 -21.88 8.66 2.34
C CYS A 368 -21.92 7.38 3.18
N GLU A 369 -22.25 6.27 2.53
CA GLU A 369 -22.14 4.95 3.15
C GLU A 369 -20.67 4.53 3.22
N VAL A 370 -20.27 3.89 4.32
CA VAL A 370 -18.92 3.33 4.47
C VAL A 370 -19.04 1.85 4.77
N THR A 371 -18.40 1.02 3.97
CA THR A 371 -18.35 -0.44 4.15
C THR A 371 -16.90 -0.88 4.20
N SER A 372 -16.53 -1.66 5.20
CA SER A 372 -15.20 -2.25 5.28
C SER A 372 -15.15 -3.58 4.53
N LEU A 373 -14.07 -3.83 3.80
CA LEU A 373 -13.88 -5.02 2.98
C LEU A 373 -12.64 -5.81 3.40
N LEU A 374 -12.74 -7.14 3.29
CA LEU A 374 -11.62 -8.08 3.36
C LEU A 374 -11.67 -8.99 2.13
N ALA A 375 -10.50 -9.49 1.71
CA ALA A 375 -10.47 -10.58 0.73
C ALA A 375 -11.17 -11.82 1.32
N PRO A 376 -11.84 -12.65 0.50
CA PRO A 376 -12.58 -13.81 1.00
C PRO A 376 -11.77 -14.72 1.92
N ALA A 377 -10.52 -15.03 1.55
CA ALA A 377 -9.63 -15.85 2.37
C ALA A 377 -9.30 -15.21 3.74
N GLU A 378 -9.15 -13.88 3.79
CA GLU A 378 -8.91 -13.14 5.03
C GLU A 378 -10.19 -13.04 5.89
N SER A 379 -11.36 -12.91 5.26
CA SER A 379 -12.65 -12.97 5.95
C SER A 379 -12.89 -14.35 6.57
N GLU A 380 -12.64 -15.43 5.82
CA GLU A 380 -12.74 -16.81 6.33
C GLU A 380 -11.73 -17.09 7.45
N ARG A 381 -10.52 -16.58 7.31
CA ARG A 381 -9.48 -16.68 8.34
C ARG A 381 -9.92 -15.94 9.60
N LEU A 382 -10.38 -14.70 9.49
CA LEU A 382 -10.89 -13.92 10.61
C LEU A 382 -12.06 -14.63 11.28
N ALA A 383 -13.03 -15.10 10.52
CA ALA A 383 -14.19 -15.82 11.03
C ALA A 383 -13.78 -17.11 11.76
N ARG A 384 -12.77 -17.84 11.27
CA ARG A 384 -12.19 -18.98 11.99
C ARG A 384 -11.52 -18.54 13.30
N GLU A 385 -10.67 -17.52 13.27
CA GLU A 385 -9.98 -16.99 14.46
C GLU A 385 -10.97 -16.53 15.54
N VAL A 386 -12.05 -15.85 15.15
CA VAL A 386 -13.14 -15.43 16.06
C VAL A 386 -13.86 -16.63 16.66
N ARG A 387 -14.20 -17.65 15.85
CA ARG A 387 -14.91 -18.85 16.33
C ARG A 387 -14.03 -19.76 17.20
N SER A 388 -12.74 -19.92 16.86
CA SER A 388 -11.85 -20.87 17.53
C SER A 388 -11.04 -20.27 18.67
N GLY A 389 -10.69 -18.98 18.59
CA GLY A 389 -9.82 -18.29 19.56
C GLY A 389 -10.53 -17.83 20.84
N GLY A 390 -11.86 -17.96 20.89
CA GLY A 390 -12.68 -17.46 21.99
C GLY A 390 -12.55 -15.95 22.18
N GLY A 391 -12.95 -15.44 23.35
CA GLY A 391 -12.95 -14.00 23.63
C GLY A 391 -11.58 -13.32 23.62
N ALA A 392 -10.48 -14.08 23.78
CA ALA A 392 -9.13 -13.51 23.88
C ALA A 392 -8.59 -12.99 22.54
N ALA A 393 -8.72 -13.78 21.46
CA ALA A 393 -8.28 -13.36 20.13
C ALA A 393 -9.08 -12.14 19.62
N VAL A 394 -10.39 -12.13 19.88
CA VAL A 394 -11.27 -10.99 19.58
C VAL A 394 -10.86 -9.76 20.40
N ALA A 395 -10.55 -9.92 21.69
CA ALA A 395 -10.11 -8.82 22.55
C ALA A 395 -8.78 -8.22 22.11
N GLU A 396 -7.83 -9.05 21.66
CA GLU A 396 -6.54 -8.59 21.14
C GLU A 396 -6.72 -7.79 19.84
N ALA A 397 -7.50 -8.33 18.90
CA ALA A 397 -7.90 -7.63 17.69
C ALA A 397 -8.58 -6.29 17.99
N TRP A 398 -9.52 -6.28 18.93
CA TRP A 398 -10.24 -5.10 19.35
C TRP A 398 -9.32 -4.05 19.97
N ALA A 399 -8.37 -4.49 20.80
CA ALA A 399 -7.37 -3.63 21.42
C ALA A 399 -6.42 -3.03 20.37
N ALA A 400 -6.01 -3.80 19.37
CA ALA A 400 -5.19 -3.31 18.26
C ALA A 400 -5.91 -2.22 17.46
N LEU A 401 -7.21 -2.40 17.18
CA LEU A 401 -8.03 -1.37 16.54
C LEU A 401 -8.18 -0.12 17.43
N ALA A 402 -8.42 -0.30 18.73
CA ALA A 402 -8.56 0.79 19.68
C ALA A 402 -7.27 1.60 19.87
N ALA A 403 -6.10 0.96 19.66
CA ALA A 403 -4.78 1.56 19.73
C ALA A 403 -4.34 2.25 18.42
N LEU A 404 -5.26 2.51 17.49
CA LEU A 404 -4.96 3.18 16.22
C LEU A 404 -4.32 4.56 16.45
N ASP A 405 -3.02 4.64 16.19
CA ASP A 405 -2.26 5.89 16.19
C ASP A 405 -2.31 6.56 14.82
N VAL A 406 -3.24 7.50 14.66
CA VAL A 406 -3.38 8.29 13.41
C VAL A 406 -2.13 9.12 13.13
N GLU A 407 -1.45 9.65 14.14
CA GLU A 407 -0.23 10.46 13.97
C GLU A 407 0.94 9.59 13.51
N GLY A 408 1.00 8.33 13.96
CA GLY A 408 1.99 7.32 13.58
C GLY A 408 1.83 6.73 12.18
N THR A 409 0.70 6.97 11.50
CA THR A 409 0.45 6.46 10.14
C THR A 409 1.44 6.98 9.09
N GLN A 410 1.50 6.33 7.94
CA GLN A 410 2.52 6.55 6.93
C GLN A 410 1.93 7.07 5.61
N THR A 411 2.72 7.89 4.92
CA THR A 411 2.55 8.28 3.52
C THR A 411 3.90 8.27 2.83
N TRP A 412 3.89 8.21 1.50
CA TRP A 412 5.09 8.37 0.69
C TRP A 412 5.71 9.78 0.83
N ARG A 413 4.87 10.84 0.84
CA ARG A 413 5.28 12.25 0.94
C ARG A 413 5.01 12.76 2.35
N SER A 414 6.03 13.26 3.03
CA SER A 414 5.85 13.87 4.36
C SER A 414 4.93 15.09 4.33
N GLN A 415 4.87 15.81 3.22
CA GLN A 415 3.96 16.93 3.03
C GLN A 415 2.50 16.48 2.98
N ASP A 416 2.17 15.42 2.23
CA ASP A 416 0.82 14.83 2.20
C ASP A 416 0.40 14.45 3.62
N LYS A 417 1.28 13.81 4.40
CA LYS A 417 1.00 13.49 5.80
C LYS A 417 0.61 14.73 6.59
N ARG A 418 1.40 15.81 6.51
CA ARG A 418 1.09 17.06 7.22
C ARG A 418 -0.27 17.62 6.80
N LEU A 419 -0.53 17.71 5.50
CA LEU A 419 -1.78 18.27 4.97
C LEU A 419 -2.99 17.42 5.36
N LEU A 420 -2.88 16.09 5.31
CA LEU A 420 -3.94 15.18 5.75
C LEU A 420 -4.20 15.30 7.25
N LEU A 421 -3.17 15.25 8.09
CA LEU A 421 -3.34 15.40 9.54
C LEU A 421 -3.97 16.76 9.90
N GLN A 422 -3.64 17.82 9.17
CA GLN A 422 -4.31 19.12 9.29
C GLN A 422 -5.76 19.07 8.79
N ALA A 423 -6.02 18.42 7.66
CA ALA A 423 -7.36 18.24 7.10
C ALA A 423 -8.30 17.47 8.05
N LEU A 424 -7.74 16.62 8.91
CA LEU A 424 -8.47 15.91 9.97
C LEU A 424 -8.81 16.79 11.18
N GLY A 425 -8.37 18.05 11.23
CA GLY A 425 -8.60 18.98 12.33
C GLY A 425 -7.41 19.14 13.27
N GLY A 426 -6.20 18.75 12.84
CA GLY A 426 -5.00 18.78 13.68
C GLY A 426 -5.10 17.84 14.89
N ARG A 427 -4.25 18.02 15.90
CA ARG A 427 -4.16 17.12 17.07
C ARG A 427 -5.50 16.76 17.72
N PRO A 428 -6.42 17.72 17.99
CA PRO A 428 -7.73 17.38 18.57
C PRO A 428 -8.56 16.47 17.67
N GLY A 429 -8.50 16.68 16.35
CA GLY A 429 -9.21 15.89 15.36
C GLY A 429 -8.63 14.49 15.16
N LEU A 430 -7.34 14.27 15.43
CA LEU A 430 -6.70 12.96 15.27
C LEU A 430 -7.28 11.90 16.22
N ALA A 431 -7.55 12.26 17.48
CA ALA A 431 -8.17 11.35 18.43
C ALA A 431 -9.60 10.97 18.03
N ALA A 432 -10.38 11.94 17.55
CA ALA A 432 -11.72 11.69 17.02
C ALA A 432 -11.69 10.80 15.77
N ALA A 433 -10.71 11.04 14.88
CA ALA A 433 -10.49 10.23 13.69
C ALA A 433 -10.12 8.78 14.04
N GLY A 434 -9.15 8.59 14.93
CA GLY A 434 -8.74 7.26 15.39
C GLY A 434 -9.90 6.51 16.00
N ALA A 435 -10.65 7.14 16.91
CA ALA A 435 -11.78 6.50 17.57
C ALA A 435 -12.94 6.17 16.60
N ALA A 436 -13.23 7.05 15.63
CA ALA A 436 -14.28 6.81 14.64
C ALA A 436 -13.91 5.66 13.68
N VAL A 437 -12.67 5.66 13.18
CA VAL A 437 -12.17 4.60 12.29
C VAL A 437 -12.10 3.28 13.05
N ALA A 438 -11.55 3.26 14.26
CA ALA A 438 -11.49 2.06 15.10
C ALA A 438 -12.88 1.45 15.33
N ARG A 439 -13.87 2.28 15.72
CA ARG A 439 -15.26 1.82 15.89
C ARG A 439 -15.87 1.27 14.61
N HIS A 440 -15.59 1.89 13.47
CA HIS A 440 -16.06 1.37 12.19
C HIS A 440 -15.41 0.02 11.87
N MET A 441 -14.10 -0.13 12.06
CA MET A 441 -13.42 -1.40 11.79
C MET A 441 -13.87 -2.53 12.73
N GLN A 442 -14.31 -2.19 13.94
CA GLN A 442 -14.90 -3.15 14.87
C GLN A 442 -16.20 -3.77 14.34
N THR A 443 -16.91 -3.13 13.40
CA THR A 443 -18.10 -3.73 12.79
C THR A 443 -17.75 -4.93 11.91
N LEU A 444 -16.53 -5.01 11.35
CA LEU A 444 -16.06 -6.21 10.64
C LEU A 444 -16.02 -7.42 11.58
N LEU A 445 -15.52 -7.23 12.81
CA LEU A 445 -15.44 -8.29 13.81
C LEU A 445 -16.82 -8.84 14.18
N VAL A 446 -17.83 -7.97 14.22
CA VAL A 446 -19.21 -8.37 14.46
C VAL A 446 -19.77 -9.10 13.24
N ALA A 447 -19.59 -8.54 12.05
CA ALA A 447 -20.14 -9.10 10.81
C ALA A 447 -19.60 -10.48 10.44
N VAL A 448 -18.35 -10.79 10.77
CA VAL A 448 -17.76 -12.14 10.56
C VAL A 448 -18.06 -13.13 11.69
N ALA A 449 -18.58 -12.65 12.82
CA ALA A 449 -19.00 -13.49 13.95
C ALA A 449 -20.45 -13.98 13.80
N GLU A 450 -21.31 -13.18 13.16
CA GLU A 450 -22.66 -13.53 12.71
C GLU A 450 -22.62 -14.52 11.54
#